data_AF-A0A960KE56-F1
#
_entry.id   AF-A0A960KE56-F1
#
_cell.length_a   1.000
_cell.length_b   1.000
_cell.length_c   1.000
_cell.angle_alpha   90.00
_cell.angle_beta   90.00
_cell.angle_gamma   90.00
#
_symmetry.space_group_name_H-M   'P 1'
#
loop_
_entity.id
_entity.type
_entity.pdbx_description
1 polymer ?
#
loop_
_entity_poly.entity_id
_entity_poly.type
_entity_poly.pdbx_seq_one_letter_code
_entity_poly.pdbx_strand_id
1 'polypeptide(L)' 'MIEPVYQFDPADLDTRAEKVSDGFVITGKKTFVPLAADADLFLVYAQENGTTQAFIVPGDAPGVTVGERVKMM' A
#
# COMPACT_ATOMS: atom_id res chain seq x y z
N MET A 1 -5.80 3.37 1.09
CA MET A 1 -4.81 4.21 0.37
C MET A 1 -5.12 4.14 -1.12
N ILE A 2 -4.89 5.24 -1.86
CA ILE A 2 -5.17 5.35 -3.31
C ILE A 2 -4.01 4.75 -4.11
N GLU A 3 -4.28 4.24 -5.31
CA GLU A 3 -3.29 3.77 -6.29
C GLU A 3 -3.11 4.80 -7.41
N PRO A 4 -1.96 4.84 -8.11
CA PRO A 4 -1.68 5.84 -9.15
C PRO A 4 -2.43 5.57 -10.47
N VAL A 5 -3.75 5.42 -10.36
CA VAL A 5 -4.70 5.07 -11.43
C VAL A 5 -5.98 5.89 -11.24
N TYR A 6 -6.66 6.22 -12.33
CA TYR A 6 -7.95 6.91 -12.29
C TYR A 6 -9.09 5.91 -12.04
N GLN A 7 -9.18 5.45 -10.80
CA GLN A 7 -10.24 4.57 -10.31
C GLN A 7 -10.71 5.06 -8.93
N PHE A 8 -11.89 4.59 -8.53
CA PHE A 8 -12.49 4.97 -7.24
C PHE A 8 -13.11 3.76 -6.51
N ASP A 9 -12.99 2.56 -7.10
CA ASP A 9 -13.43 1.34 -6.44
C ASP A 9 -12.33 0.86 -5.49
N PRO A 10 -12.56 0.87 -4.16
CA PRO A 10 -11.56 0.43 -3.20
C PRO A 10 -11.33 -1.09 -3.21
N ALA A 11 -12.16 -1.87 -3.92
CA ALA A 11 -12.01 -3.32 -4.06
C ALA A 11 -11.22 -3.73 -5.31
N ASP A 12 -11.11 -2.84 -6.30
CA ASP A 12 -10.37 -3.07 -7.54
C ASP A 12 -8.95 -2.50 -7.42
N LEU A 13 -8.08 -3.26 -6.76
CA LEU A 13 -6.71 -2.88 -6.42
C LEU A 13 -5.69 -3.68 -7.25
N ASP A 14 -4.71 -2.98 -7.81
CA ASP A 14 -3.52 -3.57 -8.43
C ASP A 14 -2.51 -4.04 -7.39
N THR A 15 -2.53 -3.46 -6.18
CA THR A 15 -1.67 -3.90 -5.07
C THR A 15 -2.09 -5.30 -4.61
N ARG A 16 -1.15 -6.24 -4.58
CA ARG A 16 -1.40 -7.65 -4.23
C ARG A 16 -0.69 -8.04 -2.95
N ALA A 17 -1.32 -8.93 -2.19
CA ALA A 17 -0.73 -9.59 -1.04
C ALA A 17 -0.69 -11.10 -1.30
N GLU A 18 0.51 -11.66 -1.23
CA GLU A 18 0.75 -13.09 -1.40
C GLU A 18 1.18 -13.71 -0.07
N LYS A 19 0.49 -14.76 0.37
CA LYS A 19 0.81 -15.46 1.61
C LYS A 19 2.10 -16.26 1.45
N VAL A 20 3.03 -16.09 2.37
CA VAL A 20 4.28 -16.85 2.48
C VAL A 20 4.35 -17.58 3.84
N SER A 21 5.43 -18.33 4.11
CA SER A 21 5.54 -19.16 5.33
C SER A 21 5.30 -18.36 6.61
N ASP A 22 5.86 -17.16 6.69
CA ASP A 22 5.90 -16.36 7.93
C ASP A 22 5.18 -15.01 7.79
N GLY A 23 4.25 -14.88 6.84
CA GLY A 23 3.46 -13.66 6.67
C GLY A 23 3.01 -13.43 5.24
N PHE A 24 3.17 -12.19 4.78
CA PHE A 24 2.73 -11.75 3.47
C PHE A 24 3.81 -10.95 2.75
N VAL A 25 3.92 -11.14 1.44
CA VAL A 25 4.64 -10.24 0.55
C VAL A 25 3.61 -9.33 -0.11
N ILE A 26 3.76 -8.03 0.06
CA ILE A 26 2.87 -7.03 -0.54
C ILE A 26 3.60 -6.32 -1.67
N THR A 27 3.03 -6.35 -2.87
CA THR A 27 3.59 -5.70 -4.06
C THR A 27 2.58 -4.72 -4.64
N GLY A 28 2.98 -3.46 -4.78
CA GLY A 28 2.15 -2.43 -5.40
C GLY A 28 2.66 -1.03 -5.14
N LYS A 29 1.89 -0.02 -5.55
CA LYS A 29 2.24 1.38 -5.35
C LYS A 29 1.02 2.14 -4.87
N LYS A 30 1.16 2.84 -3.75
CA LYS A 30 0.15 3.79 -3.25
C LYS A 30 0.58 5.22 -3.53
N THR A 31 -0.39 6.11 -3.69
CA THR A 31 -0.18 7.54 -3.94
C THR A 31 -1.09 8.37 -3.05
N PHE A 32 -0.77 9.66 -2.91
CA PHE A 32 -1.47 10.60 -2.03
C PHE A 32 -1.63 10.10 -0.58
N VAL A 33 -0.60 9.42 -0.05
CA VAL A 33 -0.59 8.90 1.31
C VAL A 33 -0.17 10.01 2.27
N PRO A 34 -1.07 10.53 3.12
CA PRO A 34 -0.72 11.61 4.04
C PRO A 34 0.31 11.12 5.07
N LEU A 35 1.22 12.03 5.45
CA LEU A 35 2.25 11.78 6.48
C LEU A 35 3.20 10.62 6.17
N ALA A 36 3.26 10.13 4.92
CA ALA A 36 4.04 8.93 4.60
C ALA A 36 5.52 9.02 4.95
N ALA A 37 6.12 10.22 4.92
CA ALA A 37 7.53 10.40 5.27
C ALA A 37 7.81 10.22 6.78
N ASP A 38 6.81 10.39 7.63
CA ASP A 38 6.94 10.41 9.09
C ASP A 38 6.17 9.26 9.77
N ALA A 39 5.60 8.32 8.98
CA ALA A 39 4.74 7.27 9.49
C ALA A 39 5.53 6.03 9.93
N ASP A 40 5.36 5.62 11.19
CA ASP A 40 5.91 4.36 11.70
C ASP A 40 5.15 3.12 11.17
N LEU A 41 3.86 3.30 10.84
CA LEU A 41 2.97 2.24 10.39
C LEU A 41 2.11 2.71 9.21
N PHE A 42 1.86 1.79 8.29
CA PHE A 42 0.99 1.96 7.15
C PHE A 42 -0.19 0.98 7.21
N LEU A 43 -1.41 1.48 7.01
CA LEU A 43 -2.58 0.65 6.72
C LEU A 43 -2.71 0.45 5.20
N VAL A 44 -2.18 -0.66 4.70
CA VAL A 44 -2.15 -0.97 3.27
C VAL A 44 -3.31 -1.88 2.90
N TYR A 45 -4.15 -1.44 1.96
CA TYR A 45 -5.16 -2.29 1.33
C TYR A 45 -4.57 -2.98 0.11
N ALA A 46 -4.77 -4.29 0.00
CA ALA A 46 -4.26 -5.11 -1.08
C ALA A 46 -5.22 -6.28 -1.39
N GLN A 47 -5.17 -6.75 -2.63
CA GLN A 47 -5.90 -7.94 -3.05
C GLN A 47 -5.16 -9.21 -2.62
N GLU A 48 -5.84 -10.05 -1.86
CA GLU A 48 -5.42 -11.39 -1.46
C GLU A 48 -6.43 -12.39 -2.03
N ASN A 49 -6.01 -13.23 -2.98
CA ASN A 49 -6.85 -14.30 -3.55
C ASN A 49 -8.25 -13.83 -3.99
N GLY A 50 -8.31 -12.67 -4.65
CA GLY A 50 -9.56 -12.07 -5.15
C GLY A 50 -10.40 -11.33 -4.10
N THR A 51 -9.93 -11.23 -2.86
CA THR A 51 -10.59 -10.45 -1.79
C THR A 51 -9.70 -9.29 -1.39
N THR A 52 -10.28 -8.10 -1.21
CA THR A 52 -9.54 -6.96 -0.65
C THR A 52 -9.41 -7.10 0.85
N GLN A 53 -8.19 -7.01 1.35
CA GLN A 53 -7.83 -7.10 2.76
C GLN A 53 -7.02 -5.86 3.18
N ALA A 54 -6.92 -5.64 4.50
CA ALA A 54 -6.09 -4.59 5.08
C ALA A 54 -4.94 -5.18 5.89
N PHE A 55 -3.75 -4.62 5.71
CA PHE A 55 -2.51 -5.04 6.34
C PHE A 55 -1.88 -3.87 7.09
N ILE A 56 -1.33 -4.15 8.28
CA ILE A 56 -0.50 -3.19 9.02
C ILE A 56 0.95 -3.48 8.62
N VAL A 57 1.61 -2.50 8.00
CA VAL A 57 2.98 -2.63 7.49
C VAL A 57 3.87 -1.62 8.21
N PRO A 58 4.94 -2.06 8.90
CA PRO A 58 5.94 -1.16 9.46
C PRO A 58 6.58 -0.28 8.38
N GLY A 59 6.79 1.00 8.68
CA GLY A 59 7.39 1.95 7.73
C GLY A 59 8.84 1.63 7.38
N ASP A 60 9.53 0.88 8.25
CA ASP A 60 10.89 0.38 8.09
C ASP A 60 10.94 -1.07 7.55
N ALA A 61 9.79 -1.68 7.21
CA ALA A 61 9.76 -3.02 6.67
C ALA A 61 10.55 -3.12 5.35
N PRO A 62 11.30 -4.22 5.11
CA PRO A 62 12.07 -4.40 3.89
C PRO A 62 11.22 -4.21 2.63
N GLY A 63 11.67 -3.34 1.71
CA GLY A 63 10.98 -3.05 0.44
C GLY A 63 9.99 -1.88 0.50
N VAL A 64 9.70 -1.32 1.69
CA VAL A 64 8.93 -0.08 1.80
C VAL A 64 9.80 1.10 1.36
N THR A 65 9.32 1.85 0.38
CA THR A 65 9.98 3.08 -0.10
C THR A 65 8.98 4.22 -0.19
N VAL A 66 9.30 5.36 0.40
CA VAL A 66 8.48 6.57 0.31
C VAL A 66 9.07 7.46 -0.79
N GLY A 67 8.24 7.77 -1.80
CA GLY A 67 8.62 8.67 -2.90
C GLY A 67 8.65 10.14 -2.48
N GLU A 68 9.03 11.01 -3.42
CA GLU A 68 9.03 12.46 -3.17
C GLU A 68 7.66 13.01 -2.78
N ARG A 69 7.67 14.03 -1.93
CA ARG A 69 6.45 14.73 -1.53
C ARG A 69 5.80 15.38 -2.75
N VAL A 70 4.57 14.97 -3.04
CA VAL A 70 3.74 15.61 -4.07
C VAL A 70 3.55 17.09 -3.72
N LYS A 71 3.90 17.98 -4.65
CA LYS A 71 3.63 19.42 -4.54
C LYS A 71 2.32 19.71 -5.26
N MET A 72 1.34 20.21 -4.53
CA MET A 72 0.11 20.75 -5.14
C MET A 72 0.44 22.12 -5.74
N MET A 73 -0.01 22.34 -6.97
CA MET A 73 0.16 23.59 -7.71
C MET A 73 -0.83 24.65 -7.25
#